data_AF-R7U6C0-F1
#
_entry.id   AF-R7U6C0-F1
#
_cell.length_a   1.000
_cell.length_b   1.000
_cell.length_c   1.000
_cell.angle_alpha   90.00
_cell.angle_beta   90.00
_cell.angle_gamma   90.00
#
_symmetry.space_group_name_H-M   'P 1'
#
loop_
_entity.id
_entity.type
_entity.pdbx_description
1 polymer ?
#
loop_
_entity_poly.entity_id
_entity_poly.type
_entity_poly.pdbx_seq_one_letter_code
_entity_poly.pdbx_strand_id
1 'polypeptide(L)' 'GFKCCMHNRDFHPGKRFLQQMGDNIEASRRVLCFLSRHFLDSYYCVWEFRHAYEADESRGRRRLAAVMLD' A
#
# COMPACT_ATOMS: atom_id res chain seq x y z
N GLY A 1 -3.11 -13.72 16.89
CA GLY A 1 -3.15 -12.30 16.47
C GLY A 1 -2.96 -12.19 14.97
N PHE A 2 -3.05 -10.98 14.41
CA PHE A 2 -2.75 -10.73 13.00
C PHE A 2 -1.25 -10.50 12.77
N LYS A 3 -0.72 -11.01 11.65
CA LYS A 3 0.63 -10.66 11.16
C LYS A 3 0.48 -9.53 10.15
N CYS A 4 1.00 -8.35 10.47
CA CYS A 4 0.90 -7.16 9.64
C CYS A 4 2.26 -6.79 9.04
N CYS A 5 2.27 -6.30 7.81
CA CYS A 5 3.42 -5.66 7.17
C CYS A 5 3.20 -4.14 7.16
N MET A 6 4.20 -3.36 7.57
CA MET A 6 4.18 -1.90 7.51
C MET A 6 5.39 -1.38 6.73
N HIS A 7 5.15 -0.49 5.77
CA HIS A 7 6.19 0.03 4.88
C HIS A 7 7.35 0.71 5.63
N ASN A 8 7.09 1.37 6.75
CA ASN A 8 8.10 2.07 7.54
C ASN A 8 8.90 1.16 8.48
N ARG A 9 8.47 -0.09 8.68
CA ARG A 9 9.10 -1.06 9.60
C ARG A 9 9.76 -2.22 8.85
N ASP A 10 9.06 -2.76 7.87
CA ASP A 10 9.41 -4.06 7.27
C ASP A 10 10.08 -3.92 5.91
N PHE A 11 10.07 -2.72 5.30
CA PHE A 11 10.78 -2.52 4.03
C PHE A 11 12.27 -2.35 4.29
N HIS A 12 13.05 -3.04 3.48
CA HIS A 12 14.50 -2.97 3.56
C HIS A 12 15.01 -1.68 2.91
N PRO A 13 15.83 -0.89 3.63
CA PRO A 13 16.58 0.20 3.04
C PRO A 13 17.47 -0.31 1.89
N GLY A 14 17.63 0.50 0.85
CA GLY A 14 18.45 0.14 -0.32
C GLY A 14 17.76 -0.74 -1.37
N LYS A 15 16.54 -1.25 -1.09
CA LYS A 15 15.68 -1.86 -2.11
C LYS A 15 14.67 -0.85 -2.66
N ARG A 16 14.25 -1.03 -3.91
CA ARG A 16 13.25 -0.16 -4.55
C ARG A 16 11.94 -0.24 -3.79
N PHE A 17 11.43 0.90 -3.33
CA PHE A 17 10.20 0.96 -2.53
C PHE A 17 9.01 0.32 -3.25
N LEU A 18 8.80 0.66 -4.52
CA LEU A 18 7.69 0.15 -5.35
C LEU A 18 7.70 -1.37 -5.49
N GLN A 19 8.87 -1.97 -5.64
CA GLN A 19 9.00 -3.43 -5.73
C GLN A 19 8.59 -4.07 -4.40
N GLN A 20 9.10 -3.56 -3.29
CA GLN A 20 8.75 -4.06 -1.96
C GLN A 20 7.27 -3.86 -1.65
N MET A 21 6.68 -2.74 -2.07
CA MET A 21 5.25 -2.49 -1.93
C MET A 21 4.42 -3.52 -2.71
N GLY A 22 4.74 -3.74 -3.99
CA GLY A 22 4.08 -4.74 -4.82
C GLY A 22 4.18 -6.15 -4.21
N ASP A 23 5.39 -6.58 -3.84
CA ASP A 23 5.64 -7.90 -3.25
C ASP A 23 4.85 -8.10 -1.94
N ASN A 24 4.81 -7.08 -1.07
CA ASN A 24 4.11 -7.16 0.22
C ASN A 24 2.58 -7.06 0.07
N ILE A 25 2.07 -6.32 -0.92
CA ILE A 25 0.64 -6.29 -1.27
C ILE A 25 0.20 -7.66 -1.82
N GLU A 26 1.01 -8.27 -2.68
CA GLU A 26 0.77 -9.62 -3.22
C GLU A 26 0.71 -10.66 -2.09
N ALA A 27 1.64 -10.58 -1.13
CA ALA A 27 1.72 -11.47 0.01
C ALA A 27 0.63 -11.24 1.08
N SER A 28 -0.12 -10.14 1.00
CA SER A 28 -1.12 -9.75 2.00
C SER A 28 -2.54 -10.19 1.63
N ARG A 29 -3.27 -10.73 2.62
CA ARG A 29 -4.69 -11.11 2.47
C ARG A 29 -5.61 -9.89 2.37
N ARG A 30 -5.27 -8.82 3.08
CA ARG A 30 -5.94 -7.52 3.10
C ARG A 30 -4.88 -6.44 3.13
N VAL A 31 -5.17 -5.30 2.53
CA VAL A 31 -4.28 -4.13 2.51
C VAL A 31 -5.06 -2.95 3.07
N LEU A 32 -4.47 -2.26 4.05
CA LEU A 32 -5.01 -1.03 4.59
C LEU A 32 -4.13 0.13 4.13
N CYS A 33 -4.73 1.13 3.48
CA CYS A 33 -4.06 2.36 3.12
C CYS A 33 -4.60 3.49 3.98
N PHE A 34 -3.73 4.13 4.75
CA PHE A 34 -4.08 5.26 5.59
C PHE A 34 -3.82 6.56 4.82
N LEU A 35 -4.89 7.27 4.49
CA LEU A 35 -4.87 8.50 3.71
C LEU A 35 -4.93 9.70 4.65
N SER A 36 -3.83 10.42 4.80
CA SER A 36 -3.78 11.73 5.48
C SER A 36 -3.68 12.86 4.46
N ARG A 37 -3.87 14.13 4.87
CA ARG A 37 -3.63 15.28 3.98
C ARG A 37 -2.21 15.28 3.42
N HIS A 38 -1.22 15.01 4.27
CA HIS A 38 0.17 14.91 3.87
C HIS A 38 0.42 13.79 2.83
N PHE A 39 -0.31 12.68 2.94
CA PHE A 39 -0.26 11.61 1.95
C PHE A 39 -0.78 12.06 0.59
N LEU A 40 -1.87 12.83 0.56
CA LEU A 40 -2.48 13.34 -0.68
C LEU A 40 -1.64 14.44 -1.34
N ASP A 41 -0.92 15.23 -0.55
CA ASP A 41 0.01 16.26 -1.06
C ASP A 41 1.30 15.65 -1.66
N SER A 42 1.58 14.39 -1.35
CA SER A 42 2.71 13.65 -1.92
C SER A 42 2.29 12.97 -3.23
N TYR A 43 2.75 13.53 -4.35
CA TYR A 43 2.57 12.94 -5.68
C TYR A 43 3.01 11.47 -5.75
N TYR A 44 4.08 11.14 -5.02
CA TYR A 44 4.62 9.79 -4.94
C TYR A 44 3.65 8.82 -4.24
N CYS A 45 3.08 9.23 -3.10
CA CYS A 45 2.15 8.42 -2.32
C CYS A 45 0.82 8.17 -3.06
N VAL A 46 0.31 9.17 -3.78
CA VAL A 46 -0.91 9.02 -4.60
C VAL A 46 -0.68 8.07 -5.77
N TRP A 47 0.49 8.16 -6.42
CA TRP A 47 0.85 7.26 -7.52
C TRP A 47 0.95 5.80 -7.04
N GLU A 48 1.54 5.58 -5.86
CA GLU A 48 1.64 4.27 -5.22
C GLU A 48 0.29 3.64 -4.89
N PHE A 49 -0.61 4.43 -4.29
CA PHE A 49 -1.97 3.99 -4.01
C PHE A 49 -2.71 3.55 -5.28
N ARG A 50 -2.60 4.36 -6.34
CA ARG A 50 -3.24 4.07 -7.62
C ARG A 50 -2.72 2.78 -8.24
N HIS A 51 -1.41 2.57 -8.24
CA HIS A 51 -0.81 1.36 -8.81
C HIS A 51 -1.22 0.09 -8.04
N ALA A 52 -1.26 0.18 -6.71
CA ALA A 52 -1.77 -0.90 -5.85
C ALA A 52 -3.25 -1.20 -6.09
N TYR A 53 -4.06 -0.16 -6.26
CA TYR A 53 -5.50 -0.29 -6.52
C TYR A 53 -5.77 -0.94 -7.89
N GLU A 54 -5.10 -0.47 -8.96
CA GLU A 54 -5.25 -1.02 -10.32
C GLU A 54 -4.81 -2.50 -10.39
N ALA A 55 -3.75 -2.87 -9.67
CA ALA A 55 -3.30 -4.26 -9.56
C ALA A 55 -4.29 -5.16 -8.81
N ASP A 56 -5.03 -4.63 -7.83
CA ASP A 56 -6.05 -5.37 -7.10
C ASP A 56 -7.35 -5.51 -7.90
N GLU A 57 -7.77 -4.42 -8.56
CA GLU A 57 -8.99 -4.33 -9.37
C GLU A 57 -8.94 -5.25 -10.60
N SER A 58 -7.83 -5.21 -11.36
CA SER A 58 -7.64 -6.06 -12.56
C SER A 58 -7.73 -7.56 -12.27
N ARG A 59 -7.56 -7.97 -11.01
CA ARG A 59 -7.62 -9.36 -10.55
C ARG A 59 -8.94 -9.73 -9.88
N GLY A 60 -9.92 -8.82 -9.84
CA GLY A 60 -11.23 -9.03 -9.21
C GLY A 60 -11.16 -9.18 -7.68
N ARG A 61 -10.06 -8.75 -7.05
CA ARG A 61 -9.84 -8.90 -5.62
C ARG A 61 -10.16 -7.56 -4.95
N ARG A 62 -11.07 -7.60 -3.96
CA ARG A 62 -11.38 -6.44 -3.10
C ARG A 62 -10.58 -6.56 -1.80
N ARG A 63 -9.26 -6.38 -1.85
CA ARG A 63 -8.35 -6.52 -0.69
C ARG A 63 -7.96 -5.18 -0.08
N LEU A 64 -8.01 -4.10 -0.86
CA LEU A 64 -7.67 -2.77 -0.40
C LEU A 64 -8.84 -2.10 0.33
N ALA A 65 -8.58 -1.60 1.53
CA ALA A 65 -9.45 -0.69 2.27
C ALA A 65 -8.70 0.61 2.53
N ALA A 66 -9.28 1.73 2.11
CA ALA A 66 -8.78 3.07 2.40
C ALA A 66 -9.36 3.56 3.73
N VAL A 67 -8.49 4.06 4.60
CA VAL A 67 -8.85 4.66 5.90
C VAL A 67 -8.42 6.12 5.85
N MET A 68 -9.40 7.02 5.85
CA MET A 68 -9.14 8.46 5.91
C MET A 68 -8.74 8.85 7.33
N LEU A 69 -7.66 9.62 7.45
CA LEU A 69 -7.20 10.24 8.68
C LEU A 69 -7.52 11.74 8.60
N ASP A 70 -8.22 12.27 9.61
CA ASP A 70 -8.67 13.67 9.69
C ASP A 70 -7.54 14.70 9.81
#